data_AF-W1DL23-F1
#
_entry.id   AF-W1DL23-F1
#
_cell.length_a   1.000
_cell.length_b   1.000
_cell.length_c   1.000
_cell.angle_alpha   90.00
_cell.angle_beta   90.00
_cell.angle_gamma   90.00
#
_symmetry.space_group_name_H-M   'P 1'
#
loop_
_entity.id
_entity.type
_entity.pdbx_description
1 polymer ?
#
loop_
_entity_poly.entity_id
_entity_poly.type
_entity_poly.pdbx_seq_one_letter_code
_entity_poly.pdbx_strand_id
1 'polypeptide(L)'
;MIRFKYGLPEVTISSLSLYTSAILEANLLPPPEPKAEWRDIMAELSDVSCKMYRGYVRENKDFVPYFRSATPGAGAGQNCRWVRVRQNVVQPAASSRCAPFRGSSPGPRTA
;
A
#
# COMPACT_ATOMS: atom_id res chain seq x y z
N MET A 1 -8.59 -6.56 12.01
CA MET A 1 -7.82 -7.81 11.80
C MET A 1 -7.41 -8.48 13.11
N ILE A 2 -6.98 -7.74 14.15
CA ILE A 2 -6.54 -8.35 15.42
C ILE A 2 -7.59 -9.30 16.04
N ARG A 3 -8.86 -8.87 16.11
CA ARG A 3 -9.95 -9.68 16.66
C ARG A 3 -10.18 -10.99 15.90
N PHE A 4 -10.02 -10.98 14.59
CA PHE A 4 -10.29 -12.16 13.74
C PHE A 4 -9.15 -13.18 13.75
N LYS A 5 -7.93 -12.76 14.08
CA LYS A 5 -6.75 -13.65 14.10
C LYS A 5 -6.33 -14.06 15.51
N TYR A 6 -6.61 -13.20 16.50
CA TYR A 6 -6.11 -13.34 17.87
C TYR A 6 -7.18 -13.13 18.94
N GLY A 7 -8.47 -13.09 18.56
CA GLY A 7 -9.56 -12.79 19.50
C GLY A 7 -9.98 -13.96 20.39
N LEU A 8 -9.67 -15.19 19.97
CA LEU A 8 -9.97 -16.44 20.70
C LEU A 8 -8.71 -17.32 20.69
N PRO A 9 -8.45 -18.09 21.76
CA PRO A 9 -7.24 -18.91 21.87
C PRO A 9 -7.12 -19.95 20.75
N GLU A 10 -8.20 -20.63 20.38
CA GLU A 10 -8.17 -21.61 19.28
C GLU A 10 -7.83 -20.99 17.92
N VAL A 11 -8.42 -19.84 17.60
CA VAL A 11 -8.14 -19.10 16.36
C VAL A 11 -6.70 -18.60 16.31
N THR A 12 -6.14 -18.27 17.48
CA THR A 12 -4.75 -17.83 17.63
C THR A 12 -3.79 -18.98 17.32
N ILE A 13 -4.04 -20.16 17.89
CA ILE A 13 -3.22 -21.35 17.63
C ILE A 13 -3.24 -21.71 16.15
N SER A 14 -4.43 -21.70 15.52
CA SER A 14 -4.56 -21.94 14.08
C SER A 14 -3.79 -20.91 13.24
N SER A 15 -3.92 -19.62 13.56
CA SER A 15 -3.22 -18.54 12.85
C SER A 15 -1.70 -18.66 12.99
N LEU A 16 -1.20 -18.98 14.19
CA LEU A 16 0.23 -19.17 14.44
C LEU A 16 0.76 -20.43 13.74
N SER A 17 0.02 -21.53 13.78
CA SER A 17 0.36 -22.76 13.08
C SER A 17 0.55 -22.51 11.57
N LEU A 18 -0.39 -21.80 10.95
CA LEU A 18 -0.32 -21.43 9.53
C LEU A 18 0.90 -20.55 9.21
N TYR A 19 1.26 -19.63 10.09
CA TYR A 19 2.48 -18.84 9.91
C TYR A 19 3.74 -19.69 10.03
N THR A 20 3.80 -20.58 11.02
CA THR A 20 4.97 -21.46 11.20
C THR A 20 5.16 -22.41 10.03
N SER A 21 4.09 -23.03 9.51
CA SER A 21 4.18 -23.92 8.35
C SER A 21 4.59 -23.17 7.09
N ALA A 22 3.99 -22.01 6.82
CA ALA A 22 4.32 -21.20 5.64
C ALA A 22 5.77 -20.71 5.66
N ILE A 23 6.30 -20.33 6.83
CA ILE A 23 7.72 -19.92 6.96
C ILE A 23 8.65 -21.11 6.72
N LEU A 24 8.33 -22.27 7.29
CA LEU A 24 9.14 -23.49 7.08
C LEU A 24 9.15 -23.89 5.61
N GLU A 25 8.00 -23.87 4.95
CA GLU A 25 7.89 -24.18 3.52
C GLU A 25 8.65 -23.16 2.67
N ALA A 26 8.50 -21.86 2.93
CA ALA A 26 9.21 -20.82 2.16
C ALA A 26 10.73 -20.88 2.32
N ASN A 27 11.24 -21.31 3.49
CA ASN A 27 12.66 -21.46 3.73
C ASN A 27 13.25 -22.72 3.07
N LEU A 28 12.50 -23.83 3.07
CA LEU A 28 12.97 -25.11 2.54
C LEU A 28 12.75 -25.24 1.03
N LEU A 29 11.66 -24.65 0.52
CA LEU A 29 11.23 -24.71 -0.88
C LEU A 29 11.07 -23.28 -1.40
N PRO A 30 12.19 -22.59 -1.70
CA PRO A 30 12.11 -21.26 -2.28
C PRO A 30 11.34 -21.32 -3.61
N PRO A 31 10.41 -20.37 -3.85
CA PRO A 31 9.64 -20.37 -5.08
C PRO A 31 10.57 -20.16 -6.29
N PRO A 32 10.22 -20.72 -7.46
CA PRO A 32 11.03 -20.59 -8.66
C PRO A 32 11.11 -19.12 -9.09
N GLU A 33 12.24 -18.74 -9.68
CA GLU A 33 12.41 -17.39 -10.20
C GLU A 33 11.39 -17.11 -11.32
N PRO A 34 10.73 -15.94 -11.30
CA PRO A 34 9.77 -15.58 -12.33
C PRO A 34 10.49 -15.34 -13.66
N LYS A 35 9.89 -15.86 -14.73
CA LYS A 35 10.36 -15.69 -16.12
C LYS A 35 10.50 -14.21 -16.47
N ALA A 36 11.47 -13.89 -17.31
CA ALA A 36 11.75 -12.51 -17.75
C ALA A 36 10.50 -11.84 -18.36
N GLU A 37 9.78 -12.55 -19.23
CA GLU A 37 8.55 -12.08 -19.87
C GLU A 37 7.49 -11.61 -18.84
N TRP A 38 7.37 -12.30 -17.71
CA TRP A 38 6.40 -11.92 -16.67
C TRP A 38 6.85 -10.68 -15.90
N ARG A 39 8.17 -10.50 -15.73
CA ARG A 39 8.72 -9.30 -15.09
C ARG A 39 8.47 -8.07 -15.97
N ASP A 40 8.63 -8.21 -17.28
CA ASP A 40 8.41 -7.13 -18.23
C ASP A 40 6.93 -6.70 -18.26
N ILE A 41 6.00 -7.68 -18.31
CA ILE A 41 4.55 -7.41 -18.23
C ILE A 41 4.18 -6.75 -16.90
N MET A 42 4.74 -7.21 -15.78
CA MET A 42 4.46 -6.60 -14.47
C MET A 42 5.02 -5.18 -14.36
N ALA A 43 6.15 -4.90 -15.01
CA ALA A 43 6.71 -3.55 -15.07
C ALA A 43 5.80 -2.60 -15.86
N GLU A 44 5.31 -3.03 -17.03
CA GLU A 44 4.36 -2.26 -17.82
C GLU A 44 3.04 -2.02 -17.07
N LEU A 45 2.47 -3.07 -16.48
CA LEU A 45 1.23 -2.99 -15.71
C LEU A 45 1.36 -2.02 -14.53
N SER A 46 2.49 -2.06 -13.82
CA SER A 46 2.77 -1.16 -12.71
C SER A 46 2.84 0.30 -13.17
N ASP A 47 3.48 0.58 -14.30
CA ASP A 47 3.63 1.95 -14.82
C ASP A 47 2.29 2.54 -15.29
N VAL A 48 1.54 1.77 -16.09
CA VAL A 48 0.23 2.19 -16.59
C VAL A 48 -0.76 2.42 -15.45
N SER A 49 -0.87 1.46 -14.52
CA SER A 49 -1.79 1.57 -13.38
C SER A 49 -1.42 2.74 -12.46
N CYS A 50 -0.13 2.97 -12.20
CA CYS A 50 0.32 4.11 -11.41
C CYS A 50 0.03 5.44 -12.08
N LYS A 51 0.25 5.56 -13.39
CA LYS A 51 -0.05 6.77 -14.18
C LYS A 51 -1.54 7.08 -14.15
N MET A 52 -2.38 6.09 -14.43
CA MET A 52 -3.84 6.26 -14.39
C MET A 52 -4.31 6.67 -12.99
N TYR A 53 -3.89 5.97 -11.94
CA TYR A 53 -4.28 6.29 -10.56
C TYR A 53 -3.85 7.70 -10.15
N ARG A 54 -2.61 8.11 -10.47
CA ARG A 54 -2.11 9.46 -10.14
C ARG A 54 -2.79 10.55 -10.95
N GLY A 55 -3.10 10.30 -12.23
CA GLY A 55 -3.86 11.22 -13.06
C GLY A 55 -5.23 11.52 -12.43
N TYR A 56 -5.95 10.48 -12.01
CA TYR A 56 -7.26 10.68 -11.38
C TYR A 56 -7.20 11.33 -9.99
N VAL A 57 -6.26 10.91 -9.14
CA VAL A 57 -6.26 11.34 -7.73
C VAL A 57 -5.54 12.67 -7.50
N ARG A 58 -4.49 12.96 -8.28
CA ARG A 58 -3.65 14.15 -8.07
C ARG A 58 -3.86 15.24 -9.11
N GLU A 59 -4.03 14.88 -10.39
CA GLU A 59 -4.05 15.85 -11.49
C GLU A 59 -5.46 16.41 -11.73
N ASN A 60 -6.50 15.60 -11.51
CA ASN A 60 -7.89 16.07 -11.61
C ASN A 60 -8.28 16.96 -10.42
N LYS A 61 -8.51 18.24 -10.72
CA LYS A 61 -8.88 19.27 -9.73
C LYS A 61 -10.26 19.01 -9.07
N ASP A 62 -11.15 18.31 -9.78
CA ASP A 62 -12.51 18.02 -9.32
C ASP A 62 -12.62 16.74 -8.49
N PHE A 63 -11.53 15.96 -8.41
CA PHE A 63 -11.51 14.70 -7.67
C PHE A 63 -11.74 14.92 -6.16
N VAL A 64 -11.08 15.93 -5.57
CA VAL A 64 -11.20 16.20 -4.12
C VAL A 64 -12.60 16.68 -3.72
N PRO A 65 -13.24 17.61 -4.46
CA PRO A 65 -14.66 17.96 -4.25
C PRO A 65 -15.60 16.77 -4.38
N TYR A 66 -15.47 15.98 -5.45
CA TYR A 66 -16.29 14.79 -5.69
C TYR A 66 -16.13 13.74 -4.58
N PHE A 67 -14.89 13.46 -4.16
CA PHE A 67 -14.62 12.47 -3.11
C PHE A 67 -15.26 12.86 -1.76
N ARG A 68 -15.30 14.17 -1.46
CA ARG A 68 -15.91 14.71 -0.24
C ARG A 68 -17.44 14.68 -0.25
N SER A 69 -18.08 14.78 -1.42
CA SER A 69 -19.54 14.73 -1.54
C SER A 69 -20.06 13.30 -1.67
N ALA A 70 -19.34 12.43 -2.38
CA ALA A 70 -19.75 11.04 -2.61
C ALA A 70 -19.55 10.12 -1.39
N THR A 71 -18.59 10.45 -0.52
CA THR A 71 -18.39 9.70 0.72
C THR A 71 -19.20 10.36 1.83
N PRO A 72 -20.19 9.69 2.47
CA PRO A 72 -21.04 10.26 3.52
C PRO A 72 -20.31 10.45 4.86
N GLY A 73 -19.10 11.01 4.83
CA GLY A 73 -18.23 11.28 5.97
C GLY A 73 -17.90 12.76 6.15
N ALA A 74 -18.65 13.67 5.53
CA ALA A 74 -18.46 15.12 5.68
C ALA A 74 -18.73 15.62 7.13
N GLY A 75 -19.35 14.81 7.98
CA GLY A 75 -19.55 15.08 9.42
C GLY A 75 -18.36 14.71 10.33
N ALA A 76 -17.35 13.98 9.85
CA ALA A 76 -16.13 13.71 10.63
C ALA A 76 -15.13 14.86 10.41
N GLY A 77 -15.38 15.96 11.14
CA GLY A 77 -14.64 17.21 11.04
C GLY A 77 -13.13 17.06 11.16
N GLN A 78 -12.43 17.82 10.32
CA GLN A 78 -11.06 18.36 10.50
C GLN A 78 -9.88 17.39 10.74
N ASN A 79 -10.10 16.11 11.05
CA ASN A 79 -9.07 15.13 11.39
C ASN A 79 -8.95 13.94 10.42
N CYS A 80 -9.58 14.03 9.24
CA CYS A 80 -9.28 13.12 8.13
C CYS A 80 -7.85 13.34 7.65
N ARG A 81 -6.92 12.51 8.14
CA ARG A 81 -5.48 12.47 7.81
C ARG A 81 -5.18 12.52 6.30
N TRP A 82 -6.11 12.07 5.47
CA TRP A 82 -6.00 12.03 4.01
C TRP A 82 -5.98 13.42 3.33
N VAL A 83 -6.56 14.46 3.94
CA VAL A 83 -6.61 15.81 3.34
C VAL A 83 -5.29 16.59 3.51
N ARG A 84 -4.37 16.12 4.36
CA ARG A 84 -3.07 16.79 4.60
C ARG A 84 -2.03 16.60 3.47
N VAL A 85 -2.41 15.98 2.35
CA VAL A 85 -1.48 15.69 1.23
C VAL A 85 -1.28 16.88 0.28
N ARG A 86 -2.04 17.98 0.39
CA ARG A 86 -1.91 19.11 -0.55
C ARG A 86 -1.03 20.29 -0.11
N GLN A 87 -0.61 20.37 1.15
CA GLN A 87 0.17 21.53 1.64
C GLN A 87 1.69 21.37 1.53
N ASN A 88 2.21 20.18 1.24
CA ASN A 88 3.65 19.91 1.34
C ASN A 88 4.38 19.66 0.01
N VAL A 89 3.81 20.09 -1.13
CA VAL A 89 4.42 19.88 -2.47
C VAL A 89 5.25 21.10 -2.94
N VAL A 90 5.36 22.17 -2.13
CA VAL A 90 6.19 23.36 -2.43
C VAL A 90 7.33 23.55 -1.41
N GLN A 91 7.93 22.48 -0.88
CA GLN A 91 9.22 22.59 -0.19
C GLN A 91 10.13 21.41 -0.54
N PRO A 92 11.36 21.67 -1.04
CA PRO A 92 12.34 20.62 -1.25
C PRO A 92 13.05 20.30 0.07
N ALA A 93 13.52 19.06 0.13
CA ALA A 93 14.47 18.51 1.10
C ALA A 93 13.97 18.12 2.50
N ALA A 94 14.27 16.85 2.80
CA ALA A 94 14.63 16.29 4.10
C ALA A 94 13.58 16.28 5.22
N SER A 95 13.34 15.08 5.76
CA SER A 95 12.65 14.82 7.04
C SER A 95 11.12 14.64 7.05
N SER A 96 10.56 13.89 6.11
CA SER A 96 9.27 13.22 6.39
C SER A 96 9.53 11.86 7.05
N ARG A 97 9.50 11.83 8.38
CA ARG A 97 9.32 10.59 9.15
C ARG A 97 8.04 9.92 8.64
N CYS A 98 8.23 8.81 7.96
CA CYS A 98 7.14 8.13 7.30
C CYS A 98 6.18 7.47 8.30
N ALA A 99 4.92 7.91 8.30
CA ALA A 99 3.80 6.97 8.22
C ALA A 99 2.89 7.30 7.01
N PRO A 100 3.31 6.91 5.78
CA PRO A 100 2.48 6.89 4.59
C PRO A 100 2.27 5.45 4.08
N PHE A 101 1.33 5.34 3.15
CA PHE A 101 0.90 4.18 2.36
C PHE A 101 1.89 2.99 2.30
N ARG A 102 1.43 1.80 2.69
CA ARG A 102 2.18 0.54 2.62
C ARG A 102 2.26 0.07 1.15
N GLY A 103 3.13 0.71 0.39
CA GLY A 103 3.53 0.36 -0.96
C GLY A 103 5.04 0.55 -1.08
N SER A 104 5.74 -0.57 -1.16
CA SER A 104 7.16 -0.79 -1.48
C SER A 104 7.89 0.38 -2.15
N SER A 105 8.92 0.91 -1.49
CA SER A 105 9.98 1.68 -2.13
C SER A 105 10.95 0.73 -2.84
N PRO A 106 11.34 0.97 -4.11
CA PRO A 106 12.45 0.25 -4.72
C PRO A 106 13.76 0.75 -4.10
N GLY A 107 14.54 -0.16 -3.52
CA GLY A 107 15.88 0.13 -3.01
C GLY A 107 16.87 0.47 -4.13
N PRO A 108 18.01 1.09 -3.80
CA PRO A 108 19.00 1.49 -4.79
C PRO A 108 19.66 0.27 -5.45
N ARG A 109 19.75 0.29 -6.78
CA ARG A 109 20.65 -0.57 -7.55
C ARG A 109 22.09 -0.17 -7.23
N THR A 110 22.78 -0.96 -6.41
CA THR A 110 24.24 -1.04 -6.44
C THR A 110 24.65 -2.01 -7.55
N ALA A 111 25.72 -1.65 -8.25
CA ALA A 111 26.39 -2.43 -9.29
C ALA A 111 26.85 -3.81 -8.81
#